data_AF-A0A9Q9AQE1-F1
#
_entry.id   AF-A0A9Q9AQE1-F1
#
_cell.length_a   1.000
_cell.length_b   1.000
_cell.length_c   1.000
_cell.angle_alpha   90.00
_cell.angle_beta   90.00
_cell.angle_gamma   90.00
#
_symmetry.space_group_name_H-M   'P 1'
#
loop_
_entity.id
_entity.type
_entity.pdbx_description
1 polymer ?
#
loop_
_entity_poly.entity_id
_entity_poly.type
_entity_poly.pdbx_seq_one_letter_code
_entity_poly.pdbx_strand_id
1 'polypeptide(L)'
;MSGAPPASHVNATHAAQQTPGNTTNNQADVASTSAHPPPSAPDPTAAATTTPKRVKTSHDASERGLPTSSASSSSQLASLKVKLKNGLRQFPDFPSPGILFEDIMPLFSNPELHQDLITALELQFLETFGKDHGIDVIVGLESRGFLFGPTLALRLGAGFVPVRKQGKLPGECVTEGYEKEYGTDFFQMQGDAVKKGAKVVIVDDIIATGGSAAAAGNLVSNLGGDLLGFVFLMELDFLKGREKLNAPVHTLFSGQDEALNSSK
;
A
#
# COMPACT_ATOMS: atom_id res chain seq x y z
N MET A 1 -3.45 -72.39 -11.01
CA MET A 1 -4.56 -73.31 -10.65
C MET A 1 -5.20 -72.74 -9.39
N SER A 2 -6.33 -72.03 -9.54
CA SER A 2 -7.70 -72.54 -9.32
C SER A 2 -8.04 -72.60 -7.82
N GLY A 3 -9.06 -71.92 -7.29
CA GLY A 3 -10.14 -71.17 -7.91
C GLY A 3 -11.09 -70.59 -6.85
N ALA A 4 -11.94 -69.66 -7.28
CA ALA A 4 -13.22 -69.29 -6.64
C ALA A 4 -14.35 -70.18 -7.24
N PRO A 5 -15.66 -69.96 -7.01
CA PRO A 5 -16.49 -69.48 -5.88
C PRO A 5 -17.61 -70.54 -5.55
N PRO A 6 -18.84 -70.20 -5.05
CA PRO A 6 -19.89 -69.61 -5.91
C PRO A 6 -20.86 -68.61 -5.24
N ALA A 7 -21.70 -68.02 -6.09
CA ALA A 7 -22.71 -66.99 -5.85
C ALA A 7 -24.15 -67.53 -5.71
N SER A 8 -25.09 -66.68 -5.29
CA SER A 8 -26.53 -66.62 -5.65
C SER A 8 -27.21 -65.51 -4.83
N HIS A 9 -28.25 -64.77 -5.23
CA HIS A 9 -29.00 -64.56 -6.48
C HIS A 9 -29.82 -63.25 -6.31
N VAL A 10 -29.90 -62.46 -7.40
CA VAL A 10 -31.00 -61.58 -7.90
C VAL A 10 -32.24 -61.28 -7.02
N ASN A 11 -32.72 -60.02 -7.03
CA ASN A 11 -33.70 -59.59 -8.05
C ASN A 11 -33.94 -58.06 -8.07
N ALA A 12 -34.20 -57.56 -9.28
CA ALA A 12 -34.58 -56.19 -9.60
C ALA A 12 -36.08 -56.11 -9.91
N THR A 13 -36.72 -54.96 -9.66
CA THR A 13 -37.89 -54.52 -10.44
C THR A 13 -38.01 -52.99 -10.44
N HIS A 14 -38.09 -52.46 -11.66
CA HIS A 14 -38.48 -51.11 -12.05
C HIS A 14 -39.95 -50.79 -11.75
N ALA A 15 -40.27 -49.51 -11.52
CA ALA A 15 -41.38 -48.82 -12.23
C ALA A 15 -41.28 -47.30 -12.04
N ALA A 16 -41.46 -46.57 -13.14
CA ALA A 16 -41.58 -45.12 -13.23
C ALA A 16 -43.06 -44.72 -13.36
N GLN A 17 -43.45 -43.52 -12.88
CA GLN A 17 -44.22 -42.49 -13.63
C GLN A 17 -44.78 -41.35 -12.74
N GLN A 18 -44.46 -40.12 -13.16
CA GLN A 18 -45.29 -38.90 -13.32
C GLN A 18 -45.99 -38.20 -12.12
N THR A 19 -45.71 -36.89 -12.05
CA THR A 19 -46.33 -35.73 -11.35
C THR A 19 -47.77 -35.43 -11.84
N PRO A 20 -48.58 -34.47 -11.27
CA PRO A 20 -48.22 -33.22 -10.57
C PRO A 20 -49.10 -32.77 -9.37
N GLY A 21 -48.65 -31.75 -8.62
CA GLY A 21 -49.47 -31.07 -7.60
C GLY A 21 -48.73 -29.92 -6.89
N ASN A 22 -49.21 -28.71 -7.12
CA ASN A 22 -48.68 -27.40 -6.72
C ASN A 22 -49.17 -26.98 -5.31
N THR A 23 -48.33 -26.45 -4.41
CA THR A 23 -48.69 -25.32 -3.50
C THR A 23 -47.49 -24.74 -2.71
N THR A 24 -47.17 -23.48 -3.03
CA THR A 24 -46.86 -22.30 -2.17
C THR A 24 -45.62 -22.20 -1.26
N ASN A 25 -44.92 -21.08 -1.50
CA ASN A 25 -44.24 -20.13 -0.59
C ASN A 25 -42.93 -20.55 0.11
N ASN A 26 -41.79 -20.01 -0.34
CA ASN A 26 -41.35 -18.67 0.07
C ASN A 26 -40.16 -18.16 -0.77
N GLN A 27 -40.27 -16.91 -1.22
CA GLN A 27 -39.22 -16.11 -1.86
C GLN A 27 -38.14 -15.69 -0.86
N ALA A 28 -36.88 -15.65 -1.31
CA ALA A 28 -36.04 -14.45 -1.24
C ALA A 28 -34.79 -14.67 -2.12
N ASP A 29 -34.87 -14.16 -3.34
CA ASP A 29 -33.75 -13.88 -4.23
C ASP A 29 -32.81 -12.83 -3.60
N VAL A 30 -31.51 -12.99 -3.80
CA VAL A 30 -30.64 -11.84 -4.12
C VAL A 30 -29.78 -12.22 -5.30
N ALA A 31 -30.25 -11.81 -6.47
CA ALA A 31 -29.61 -11.95 -7.76
C ALA A 31 -28.36 -11.06 -7.86
N SER A 32 -27.36 -11.60 -8.56
CA SER A 32 -26.25 -10.87 -9.14
C SER A 32 -26.75 -9.75 -10.06
N THR A 33 -26.25 -8.54 -9.89
CA THR A 33 -26.35 -7.50 -10.91
C THR A 33 -25.01 -6.81 -11.10
N SER A 34 -24.24 -7.35 -12.04
CA SER A 34 -23.30 -6.63 -12.87
C SER A 34 -24.06 -5.60 -13.73
N ALA A 35 -23.78 -4.31 -13.56
CA ALA A 35 -24.13 -3.30 -14.55
C ALA A 35 -23.19 -2.08 -14.43
N HIS A 36 -22.22 -2.02 -15.34
CA HIS A 36 -21.45 -0.81 -15.66
C HIS A 36 -22.33 0.18 -16.46
N PRO A 37 -22.25 1.50 -16.23
CA PRO A 37 -22.75 2.48 -17.18
C PRO A 37 -21.76 2.68 -18.35
N PRO A 38 -22.25 2.98 -19.57
CA PRO A 38 -21.40 3.23 -20.74
C PRO A 38 -20.70 4.60 -20.69
N PRO A 39 -19.59 4.79 -21.44
CA PRO A 39 -18.82 6.04 -21.44
C PRO A 39 -19.44 7.05 -22.40
N SER A 40 -19.69 8.28 -21.95
CA SER A 40 -20.06 9.38 -22.85
C SER A 40 -19.53 10.74 -22.39
N ALA A 41 -18.83 11.36 -23.35
CA ALA A 41 -18.41 12.76 -23.51
C ALA A 41 -17.02 13.18 -22.96
N PRO A 42 -16.17 13.81 -23.81
CA PRO A 42 -14.87 14.36 -23.41
C PRO A 42 -15.01 15.71 -22.70
N ASP A 43 -14.11 15.93 -21.73
CA ASP A 43 -13.98 17.13 -20.91
C ASP A 43 -13.53 18.36 -21.74
N PRO A 44 -14.30 19.46 -21.81
CA PRO A 44 -13.91 20.66 -22.53
C PRO A 44 -13.44 21.73 -21.54
N THR A 45 -12.19 21.70 -21.10
CA THR A 45 -11.50 22.93 -20.65
C THR A 45 -10.01 22.85 -20.95
N ALA A 46 -9.68 23.18 -22.20
CA ALA A 46 -8.37 23.69 -22.56
C ALA A 46 -8.39 25.23 -22.49
N ALA A 47 -7.28 25.79 -22.01
CA ALA A 47 -6.82 27.16 -22.19
C ALA A 47 -7.49 28.28 -21.36
N ALA A 48 -6.77 28.73 -20.34
CA ALA A 48 -6.63 30.16 -20.05
C ALA A 48 -5.24 30.44 -19.45
N THR A 49 -4.33 30.85 -20.32
CA THR A 49 -3.04 31.48 -20.04
C THR A 49 -3.27 32.91 -19.56
N THR A 50 -2.72 33.30 -18.40
CA THR A 50 -2.34 34.71 -18.15
C THR A 50 -1.28 34.80 -17.05
N THR A 51 -0.07 35.17 -17.46
CA THR A 51 1.02 35.68 -16.63
C THR A 51 0.68 37.09 -16.12
N PRO A 52 1.19 37.49 -14.94
CA PRO A 52 1.71 38.85 -14.84
C PRO A 52 3.16 38.92 -14.35
N LYS A 53 3.83 39.95 -14.87
CA LYS A 53 5.25 40.30 -14.75
C LYS A 53 5.71 40.56 -13.31
N ARG A 54 6.90 40.02 -13.06
CA ARG A 54 7.91 40.35 -12.05
C ARG A 54 8.13 41.86 -11.85
N VAL A 55 7.97 42.33 -10.61
CA VAL A 55 8.54 43.60 -10.11
C VAL A 55 9.81 43.27 -9.33
N LYS A 56 10.92 43.93 -9.67
CA LYS A 56 12.20 43.87 -8.94
C LYS A 56 12.22 45.00 -7.92
N THR A 57 12.47 44.69 -6.66
CA THR A 57 13.00 45.65 -5.68
C THR A 57 14.14 44.99 -4.93
N SER A 58 15.33 45.53 -5.14
CA SER A 58 16.57 45.22 -4.43
C SER A 58 16.55 45.87 -3.05
N HIS A 59 16.68 45.07 -2.00
CA HIS A 59 17.17 45.55 -0.72
C HIS A 59 18.32 44.68 -0.25
N ASP A 60 19.46 45.35 -0.19
CA ASP A 60 20.72 44.95 0.41
C ASP A 60 20.54 44.79 1.93
N ALA A 61 21.00 43.67 2.49
CA ALA A 61 21.10 43.46 3.92
C ALA A 61 22.08 42.33 4.24
N SER A 62 23.33 42.73 4.43
CA SER A 62 24.23 42.28 5.51
C SER A 62 24.28 40.77 5.82
N GLU A 63 25.41 40.17 5.48
CA GLU A 63 25.90 38.90 5.99
C GLU A 63 25.79 38.81 7.52
N ARG A 64 24.94 37.90 7.99
CA ARG A 64 25.04 37.27 9.32
C ARG A 64 24.79 35.78 9.13
N GLY A 65 25.85 34.98 9.30
CA GLY A 65 25.78 33.53 9.24
C GLY A 65 24.78 32.99 10.26
N LEU A 66 23.73 32.34 9.74
CA LEU A 66 22.73 31.60 10.50
C LEU A 66 22.81 30.13 10.06
N PRO A 67 23.11 29.17 10.96
CA PRO A 67 22.97 27.76 10.65
C PRO A 67 21.56 27.30 11.07
N THR A 68 20.49 27.48 10.28
CA THR A 68 19.15 27.40 10.93
C THR A 68 17.97 26.71 10.24
N SER A 69 17.93 26.38 8.94
CA SER A 69 16.71 25.69 8.41
C SER A 69 16.78 24.15 8.50
N SER A 70 17.91 23.53 8.13
CA SER A 70 18.04 22.06 8.14
C SER A 70 18.16 21.50 9.55
N ALA A 71 19.00 22.10 10.40
CA ALA A 71 19.16 21.69 11.80
C ALA A 71 17.85 21.82 12.62
N SER A 72 17.04 22.84 12.33
CA SER A 72 15.71 22.97 12.92
C SER A 72 14.74 21.89 12.42
N SER A 73 14.82 21.51 11.15
CA SER A 73 13.98 20.47 10.56
C SER A 73 14.30 19.09 11.14
N SER A 74 15.59 18.75 11.27
CA SER A 74 16.02 17.46 11.83
C SER A 74 15.69 17.31 13.31
N SER A 75 15.83 18.38 14.10
CA SER A 75 15.43 18.36 15.52
C SER A 75 13.92 18.26 15.72
N GLN A 76 13.13 18.91 14.86
CA GLN A 76 11.68 18.73 14.82
C GLN A 76 11.29 17.30 14.45
N LEU A 77 11.89 16.73 13.39
CA LEU A 77 11.65 15.35 12.97
C LEU A 77 11.97 14.36 14.11
N ALA A 78 13.10 14.53 14.79
CA ALA A 78 13.47 13.69 15.92
C ALA A 78 12.42 13.75 17.06
N SER A 79 11.92 14.95 17.37
CA SER A 79 10.89 15.15 18.40
C SER A 79 9.56 14.50 18.02
N LEU A 80 9.14 14.63 16.76
CA LEU A 80 7.94 13.99 16.23
C LEU A 80 8.07 12.47 16.26
N LYS A 81 9.23 11.91 15.88
CA LYS A 81 9.48 10.46 15.94
C LYS A 81 9.26 9.90 17.35
N VAL A 82 9.75 10.59 18.39
CA VAL A 82 9.53 10.19 19.79
C VAL A 82 8.05 10.25 20.15
N LYS A 83 7.37 11.36 19.84
CA LYS A 83 5.94 11.55 20.14
C LYS A 83 5.07 10.48 19.47
N LEU A 84 5.31 10.22 18.18
CA LEU A 84 4.56 9.25 17.40
C LEU A 84 4.82 7.82 17.86
N LYS A 85 6.08 7.47 18.19
CA LYS A 85 6.42 6.15 18.73
C LYS A 85 5.68 5.86 20.05
N ASN A 86 5.54 6.87 20.91
CA ASN A 86 4.74 6.76 22.15
C ASN A 86 3.23 6.66 21.90
N GLY A 87 2.76 7.01 20.70
CA GLY A 87 1.37 6.85 20.29
C GLY A 87 1.05 5.45 19.75
N LEU A 88 2.05 4.59 19.51
CA LEU A 88 1.82 3.23 19.03
C LEU A 88 1.27 2.33 20.14
N ARG A 89 0.55 1.29 19.73
CA ARG A 89 0.02 0.26 20.64
C ARG A 89 0.57 -1.10 20.25
N GLN A 90 1.08 -1.83 21.22
CA GLN A 90 1.63 -3.16 20.99
C GLN A 90 0.62 -4.26 21.26
N PHE A 91 0.61 -5.28 20.41
CA PHE A 91 -0.14 -6.52 20.59
C PHE A 91 0.80 -7.72 20.48
N PRO A 92 1.04 -8.44 21.58
CA PRO A 92 1.82 -9.67 21.51
C PRO A 92 1.05 -10.78 20.82
N ASP A 93 1.79 -11.70 20.18
CA ASP A 93 1.29 -12.91 19.54
C ASP A 93 0.25 -12.66 18.43
N PHE A 94 0.41 -11.55 17.70
CA PHE A 94 -0.46 -11.19 16.58
C PHE A 94 0.34 -10.94 15.29
N PRO A 95 -0.10 -11.45 14.11
CA PRO A 95 -1.27 -12.30 13.89
C PRO A 95 -1.06 -13.76 14.30
N SER A 96 0.13 -14.13 14.75
CA SER A 96 0.50 -15.47 15.21
C SER A 96 1.46 -15.39 16.40
N PRO A 97 1.58 -16.47 17.19
CA PRO A 97 2.51 -16.51 18.33
C PRO A 97 3.95 -16.12 17.96
N GLY A 98 4.61 -15.37 18.84
CA GLY A 98 5.99 -14.90 18.69
C GLY A 98 6.16 -13.54 17.99
N ILE A 99 5.08 -12.93 17.49
CA ILE A 99 5.14 -11.64 16.76
C ILE A 99 4.63 -10.49 17.64
N LEU A 100 5.43 -9.42 17.75
CA LEU A 100 5.03 -8.17 18.41
C LEU A 100 4.43 -7.23 17.37
N PHE A 101 3.11 -7.19 17.29
CA PHE A 101 2.46 -6.31 16.33
C PHE A 101 2.40 -4.88 16.85
N GLU A 102 2.88 -3.94 16.04
CA GLU A 102 2.77 -2.50 16.29
C GLU A 102 1.54 -1.95 15.56
N ASP A 103 0.53 -1.60 16.32
CA ASP A 103 -0.70 -0.98 15.84
C ASP A 103 -0.55 0.53 15.72
N ILE A 104 -0.65 1.03 14.48
CA ILE A 104 -0.55 2.45 14.13
C ILE A 104 -1.90 3.18 14.20
N MET A 105 -3.01 2.46 14.37
CA MET A 105 -4.35 3.07 14.34
C MET A 105 -4.55 4.22 15.33
N PRO A 106 -3.95 4.23 16.54
CA PRO A 106 -4.05 5.37 17.44
C PRO A 106 -3.55 6.69 16.82
N LEU A 107 -2.53 6.64 15.95
CA LEU A 107 -1.99 7.81 15.26
C LEU A 107 -3.04 8.50 14.39
N PHE A 108 -3.95 7.74 13.78
CA PHE A 108 -5.02 8.27 12.93
C PHE A 108 -6.25 8.70 13.71
N SER A 109 -6.52 8.04 14.85
CA SER A 109 -7.68 8.36 15.70
C SER A 109 -7.53 9.68 16.47
N ASN A 110 -6.30 10.15 16.67
CA ASN A 110 -6.00 11.44 17.26
C ASN A 110 -5.60 12.43 16.15
N PRO A 111 -6.38 13.50 15.88
CA PRO A 111 -6.09 14.46 14.82
C PRO A 111 -4.71 15.13 14.92
N GLU A 112 -4.22 15.37 16.15
CA GLU A 112 -2.90 15.95 16.38
C GLU A 112 -1.80 14.98 15.99
N LEU A 113 -1.90 13.71 16.41
CA LEU A 113 -0.93 12.69 16.02
C LEU A 113 -0.96 12.38 14.53
N HIS A 114 -2.13 12.47 13.90
CA HIS A 114 -2.25 12.28 12.46
C HIS A 114 -1.53 13.41 11.71
N GLN A 115 -1.74 14.67 12.12
CA GLN A 115 -1.03 15.80 11.54
C GLN A 115 0.49 15.69 11.76
N ASP A 116 0.91 15.26 12.95
CA ASP A 116 2.31 15.01 13.29
C ASP A 116 2.93 13.91 12.43
N LEU A 117 2.21 12.82 12.17
CA LEU A 117 2.66 11.72 11.31
C LEU A 117 2.93 12.21 9.89
N ILE A 118 1.99 12.95 9.31
CA ILE A 118 2.14 13.51 7.96
C ILE A 118 3.31 14.50 7.91
N THR A 119 3.46 15.34 8.94
CA THR A 119 4.58 16.29 9.05
C THR A 119 5.92 15.56 9.15
N ALA A 120 6.00 14.51 9.97
CA ALA A 120 7.21 13.72 10.13
C ALA A 120 7.60 12.99 8.83
N LEU A 121 6.62 12.44 8.11
CA LEU A 121 6.84 11.81 6.80
C LEU A 121 7.34 12.83 5.76
N GLU A 122 6.72 14.00 5.67
CA GLU A 122 7.16 15.07 4.77
C GLU A 122 8.60 15.49 5.06
N LEU A 123 8.95 15.73 6.33
CA LEU A 123 10.31 16.07 6.72
C LEU A 123 11.30 14.93 6.39
N GLN A 124 10.93 13.68 6.65
CA GLN A 124 11.74 12.51 6.30
C GLN A 124 11.98 12.43 4.79
N PHE A 125 10.96 12.71 3.97
CA PHE A 125 11.09 12.74 2.51
C PHE A 125 12.03 13.85 2.05
N LEU A 126 11.90 15.06 2.59
CA LEU A 126 12.77 16.19 2.25
C LEU A 126 14.23 15.95 2.66
N GLU A 127 14.47 15.29 3.80
CA GLU A 127 15.83 14.88 4.20
C GLU A 127 16.40 13.80 3.28
N THR A 128 15.56 12.87 2.83
CA THR A 128 15.99 11.70 2.04
C THR A 128 16.22 12.03 0.56
N PHE A 129 15.28 12.74 -0.06
CA PHE A 129 15.26 12.99 -1.51
C PHE A 129 15.61 14.44 -1.87
N GLY A 130 15.81 15.30 -0.87
CA GLY A 130 16.10 16.72 -1.04
C GLY A 130 14.85 17.57 -1.30
N LYS A 131 15.02 18.89 -1.24
CA LYS A 131 13.91 19.84 -1.49
C LYS A 131 13.44 19.85 -2.94
N ASP A 132 14.36 19.58 -3.87
CA ASP A 132 14.07 19.50 -5.31
C ASP A 132 13.83 18.03 -5.75
N HIS A 133 13.22 17.23 -4.87
CA HIS A 133 13.04 15.78 -5.04
C HIS A 133 12.39 15.39 -6.37
N GLY A 134 11.47 16.22 -6.90
CA GLY A 134 10.82 16.00 -8.19
C GLY A 134 10.02 14.69 -8.25
N ILE A 135 9.47 14.25 -7.12
CA ILE A 135 8.65 13.03 -7.04
C ILE A 135 7.34 13.30 -7.77
N ASP A 136 7.00 12.47 -8.75
CA ASP A 136 5.78 12.61 -9.53
C ASP A 136 4.62 11.80 -8.93
N VAL A 137 4.92 10.64 -8.35
CA VAL A 137 3.92 9.68 -7.86
C VAL A 137 4.33 9.05 -6.53
N ILE A 138 3.40 9.03 -5.58
CA ILE A 138 3.43 8.15 -4.41
C ILE A 138 2.56 6.94 -4.68
N VAL A 139 3.16 5.75 -4.63
CA VAL A 139 2.45 4.48 -4.72
C VAL A 139 2.18 3.95 -3.32
N GLY A 140 0.91 3.77 -2.95
CA GLY A 140 0.54 3.14 -1.69
C GLY A 140 0.24 1.65 -1.87
N LEU A 141 0.59 0.82 -0.88
CA LEU A 141 0.18 -0.58 -0.84
C LEU A 141 -1.15 -0.77 -0.10
N GLU A 142 -1.99 -1.68 -0.62
CA GLU A 142 -3.24 -2.04 0.04
C GLU A 142 -2.99 -2.78 1.36
N SER A 143 -3.65 -2.43 2.47
CA SER A 143 -4.55 -1.28 2.65
C SER A 143 -3.95 -0.18 3.53
N ARG A 144 -2.89 -0.47 4.28
CA ARG A 144 -2.41 0.43 5.35
C ARG A 144 -1.57 1.57 4.79
N GLY A 145 -0.85 1.36 3.68
CA GLY A 145 -0.26 2.44 2.89
C GLY A 145 -1.30 3.49 2.42
N PHE A 146 -2.58 3.14 2.33
CA PHE A 146 -3.64 4.09 1.95
C PHE A 146 -4.06 5.03 3.09
N LEU A 147 -3.71 4.71 4.33
CA LEU A 147 -4.07 5.54 5.48
C LEU A 147 -3.35 6.89 5.47
N PHE A 148 -2.16 6.96 4.86
CA PHE A 148 -1.33 8.17 4.82
C PHE A 148 -0.76 8.50 3.43
N GLY A 149 -0.64 7.52 2.53
CA GLY A 149 -0.07 7.71 1.19
C GLY A 149 -0.74 8.82 0.37
N PRO A 150 -2.09 8.87 0.26
CA PRO A 150 -2.77 9.94 -0.47
C PRO A 150 -2.53 11.34 0.13
N THR A 151 -2.58 11.45 1.46
CA THR A 151 -2.34 12.72 2.16
C THR A 151 -0.88 13.17 1.99
N LEU A 152 0.07 12.26 2.05
CA LEU A 152 1.48 12.55 1.82
C LEU A 152 1.73 12.98 0.36
N ALA A 153 1.13 12.29 -0.62
CA ALA A 153 1.21 12.68 -2.03
C ALA A 153 0.73 14.13 -2.23
N LEU A 154 -0.41 14.47 -1.62
CA LEU A 154 -0.95 15.83 -1.66
C LEU A 154 0.02 16.86 -1.07
N ARG A 155 0.65 16.56 0.07
CA ARG A 155 1.65 17.45 0.71
C ARG A 155 2.88 17.67 -0.16
N LEU A 156 3.31 16.64 -0.89
CA LEU A 156 4.48 16.68 -1.77
C LEU A 156 4.17 17.23 -3.18
N GLY A 157 2.91 17.52 -3.49
CA GLY A 157 2.48 17.94 -4.83
C GLY A 157 2.58 16.83 -5.88
N ALA A 158 2.51 15.57 -5.45
CA ALA A 158 2.61 14.38 -6.30
C ALA A 158 1.23 13.73 -6.52
N GLY A 159 1.12 12.92 -7.57
CA GLY A 159 -0.02 12.02 -7.76
C GLY A 159 0.00 10.87 -6.76
N PHE A 160 -1.15 10.26 -6.51
CA PHE A 160 -1.26 9.02 -5.73
C PHE A 160 -1.75 7.87 -6.60
N VAL A 161 -1.12 6.72 -6.49
CA VAL A 161 -1.48 5.48 -7.20
C VAL A 161 -1.62 4.32 -6.22
N PRO A 162 -2.75 3.59 -6.22
CA PRO A 162 -2.90 2.41 -5.39
C PRO A 162 -2.33 1.16 -6.07
N VAL A 163 -1.59 0.35 -5.31
CA VAL A 163 -1.37 -1.08 -5.60
C VAL A 163 -2.34 -1.90 -4.77
N ARG A 164 -3.12 -2.75 -5.43
CA ARG A 164 -4.20 -3.52 -4.79
C ARG A 164 -4.10 -5.00 -5.08
N LYS A 165 -4.72 -5.83 -4.24
CA LYS A 165 -4.88 -7.25 -4.55
C LYS A 165 -5.67 -7.44 -5.84
N GLN A 166 -5.41 -8.54 -6.53
CA GLN A 166 -6.05 -8.84 -7.80
C GLN A 166 -7.59 -8.76 -7.75
N GLY A 167 -8.18 -8.18 -8.80
CA GLY A 167 -9.64 -8.05 -8.97
C GLY A 167 -10.28 -6.89 -8.21
N LYS A 168 -9.47 -6.01 -7.59
CA LYS A 168 -9.97 -4.83 -6.85
C LYS A 168 -9.88 -3.52 -7.63
N LEU A 169 -9.09 -3.46 -8.71
CA LEU A 169 -8.97 -2.31 -9.58
C LEU A 169 -9.75 -2.54 -10.88
N PRO A 170 -10.49 -1.55 -11.39
CA PRO A 170 -11.18 -1.64 -12.66
C PRO A 170 -10.23 -1.36 -13.83
N GLY A 171 -10.63 -1.77 -15.03
CA GLY A 171 -9.87 -1.51 -16.27
C GLY A 171 -8.65 -2.42 -16.44
N GLU A 172 -7.79 -2.09 -17.40
CA GLU A 172 -6.58 -2.84 -17.68
C GLU A 172 -5.56 -2.67 -16.56
N CYS A 173 -5.02 -3.78 -16.07
CA CYS A 173 -4.03 -3.80 -15.00
C CYS A 173 -2.80 -4.61 -15.38
N VAL A 174 -1.63 -4.11 -15.02
CA VAL A 174 -0.43 -4.95 -14.88
C VAL A 174 -0.55 -5.75 -13.58
N THR A 175 -0.05 -6.98 -13.58
CA THR A 175 -0.18 -7.92 -12.48
C THR A 175 1.17 -8.51 -12.13
N GLU A 176 1.49 -8.56 -10.84
CA GLU A 176 2.72 -9.15 -10.32
C GLU A 176 2.40 -10.15 -9.20
N GLY A 177 2.97 -11.34 -9.33
CA GLY A 177 2.81 -12.41 -8.35
C GLY A 177 3.87 -12.29 -7.25
N TYR A 178 3.51 -12.69 -6.04
CA TYR A 178 4.47 -12.85 -4.95
C TYR A 178 4.18 -14.12 -4.15
N GLU A 179 5.25 -14.78 -3.72
CA GLU A 179 5.18 -16.02 -2.96
C GLU A 179 4.88 -15.75 -1.49
N LYS A 180 3.95 -16.55 -0.96
CA LYS A 180 3.68 -16.73 0.46
C LYS A 180 4.11 -18.14 0.87
N GLU A 181 4.12 -18.40 2.17
CA GLU A 181 4.47 -19.71 2.73
C GLU A 181 3.63 -20.87 2.14
N TYR A 182 2.36 -20.61 1.82
CA TYR A 182 1.44 -21.61 1.26
C TYR A 182 0.67 -21.08 0.04
N GLY A 183 1.38 -20.54 -0.94
CA GLY A 183 0.81 -20.21 -2.27
C GLY A 183 1.31 -18.90 -2.85
N THR A 184 0.68 -18.48 -3.94
CA THR A 184 0.96 -17.22 -4.63
C THR A 184 -0.22 -16.29 -4.46
N ASP A 185 0.04 -15.01 -4.19
CA ASP A 185 -0.97 -13.96 -4.26
C ASP A 185 -0.51 -12.91 -5.28
N PHE A 186 -1.42 -12.06 -5.73
CA PHE A 186 -1.20 -11.18 -6.86
C PHE A 186 -1.57 -9.74 -6.51
N PHE A 187 -0.65 -8.83 -6.80
CA PHE A 187 -0.88 -7.40 -6.77
C PHE A 187 -1.09 -6.86 -8.17
N GLN A 188 -1.92 -5.83 -8.28
CA GLN A 188 -2.28 -5.15 -9.51
C GLN A 188 -2.12 -3.64 -9.38
N MET A 189 -1.78 -3.03 -10.51
CA MET A 189 -1.76 -1.58 -10.72
C MET A 189 -2.40 -1.31 -12.09
N GLN A 190 -3.20 -0.25 -12.22
CA GLN A 190 -3.81 0.11 -13.50
C GLN A 190 -2.71 0.46 -14.52
N GLY A 191 -2.88 0.03 -15.77
CA GLY A 191 -1.85 0.10 -16.81
C GLY A 191 -1.42 1.51 -17.21
N ASP A 192 -2.22 2.52 -16.88
CA ASP A 192 -1.99 3.95 -17.15
C ASP A 192 -1.61 4.75 -15.89
N ALA A 193 -1.49 4.09 -14.73
CA ALA A 193 -1.32 4.76 -13.46
C ALA A 193 0.06 5.45 -13.30
N VAL A 194 1.10 4.88 -13.92
CA VAL A 194 2.46 5.43 -13.89
C VAL A 194 2.92 5.68 -15.32
N LYS A 195 3.29 6.92 -15.62
CA LYS A 195 3.86 7.28 -16.93
C LYS A 195 5.33 6.88 -16.97
N LYS A 196 5.80 6.46 -18.15
CA LYS A 196 7.21 6.16 -18.38
C LYS A 196 8.11 7.34 -17.96
N GLY A 197 9.12 7.05 -17.14
CA GLY A 197 10.07 8.02 -16.60
C GLY A 197 9.57 8.82 -15.39
N ALA A 198 8.33 8.61 -14.93
CA ALA A 198 7.83 9.25 -13.71
C ALA A 198 8.64 8.76 -12.51
N LYS A 199 9.02 9.68 -11.63
CA LYS A 199 9.74 9.39 -10.39
C LYS A 199 8.77 8.93 -9.32
N VAL A 200 8.95 7.71 -8.84
CA VAL A 200 8.01 7.03 -7.96
C VAL A 200 8.66 6.73 -6.61
N VAL A 201 7.92 6.95 -5.53
CA VAL A 201 8.23 6.41 -4.20
C VAL A 201 7.09 5.51 -3.75
N ILE A 202 7.43 4.32 -3.27
CA ILE A 202 6.46 3.38 -2.72
C ILE A 202 6.37 3.56 -1.21
N VAL A 203 5.15 3.54 -0.66
CA VAL A 203 4.89 3.65 0.77
C VAL A 203 3.99 2.54 1.29
N ASP A 204 4.31 2.05 2.48
CA ASP A 204 3.45 1.18 3.28
C ASP A 204 3.76 1.39 4.77
N ASP A 205 2.97 0.84 5.67
CA ASP A 205 3.23 1.04 7.09
C ASP A 205 4.39 0.20 7.64
N ILE A 206 4.43 -1.10 7.32
CA ILE A 206 5.41 -2.03 7.87
C ILE A 206 6.03 -2.86 6.74
N ILE A 207 7.36 -2.90 6.69
CA ILE A 207 8.08 -3.92 5.94
C ILE A 207 8.40 -5.12 6.83
N ALA A 208 7.83 -6.28 6.46
CA ALA A 208 8.10 -7.58 7.08
C ALA A 208 9.03 -8.40 6.17
N THR A 209 8.49 -9.38 5.43
CA THR A 209 9.26 -10.24 4.52
C THR A 209 9.66 -9.56 3.21
N GLY A 210 9.22 -8.33 2.95
CA GLY A 210 9.48 -7.55 1.74
C GLY A 210 8.69 -7.95 0.48
N GLY A 211 7.94 -9.06 0.49
CA GLY A 211 7.31 -9.61 -0.72
C GLY A 211 6.33 -8.67 -1.42
N SER A 212 5.40 -8.06 -0.67
CA SER A 212 4.43 -7.11 -1.23
C SER A 212 5.09 -5.87 -1.83
N ALA A 213 6.11 -5.33 -1.15
CA ALA A 213 6.86 -4.17 -1.61
C ALA A 213 7.69 -4.49 -2.87
N ALA A 214 8.31 -5.67 -2.93
CA ALA A 214 9.01 -6.12 -4.13
C ALA A 214 8.06 -6.22 -5.35
N ALA A 215 6.88 -6.81 -5.17
CA ALA A 215 5.86 -6.88 -6.23
C ALA A 215 5.42 -5.47 -6.69
N ALA A 216 5.23 -4.54 -5.75
CA ALA A 216 4.93 -3.15 -6.10
C ALA A 216 6.06 -2.47 -6.89
N GLY A 217 7.32 -2.71 -6.52
CA GLY A 217 8.49 -2.21 -7.26
C GLY A 217 8.57 -2.76 -8.68
N ASN A 218 8.23 -4.04 -8.87
CA ASN A 218 8.14 -4.66 -10.19
C ASN A 218 7.03 -4.06 -11.04
N LEU A 219 5.84 -3.81 -10.46
CA LEU A 219 4.73 -3.14 -11.16
C LEU A 219 5.14 -1.75 -11.67
N VAL A 220 5.81 -0.96 -10.82
CA VAL A 220 6.36 0.35 -11.22
C VAL A 220 7.36 0.22 -12.37
N SER A 221 8.27 -0.75 -12.28
CA SER A 221 9.28 -1.02 -13.30
C SER A 221 8.65 -1.44 -14.64
N ASN A 222 7.60 -2.27 -14.61
CA ASN A 222 6.88 -2.73 -15.80
C ASN A 222 6.17 -1.60 -16.55
N LEU A 223 5.67 -0.60 -15.81
CA LEU A 223 5.11 0.62 -16.40
C LEU A 223 6.18 1.64 -16.82
N GLY A 224 7.46 1.34 -16.58
CA GLY A 224 8.59 2.17 -16.93
C GLY A 224 8.79 3.37 -15.99
N GLY A 225 8.29 3.32 -14.77
CA GLY A 225 8.57 4.31 -13.73
C GLY A 225 10.00 4.21 -13.19
N ASP A 226 10.54 5.33 -12.75
CA ASP A 226 11.84 5.42 -12.05
C ASP A 226 11.60 5.31 -10.54
N LEU A 227 11.86 4.13 -9.99
CA LEU A 227 11.63 3.86 -8.57
C LEU A 227 12.77 4.44 -7.72
N LEU A 228 12.50 5.57 -7.08
CA LEU A 228 13.48 6.27 -6.24
C LEU A 228 13.74 5.57 -4.90
N GLY A 229 12.75 4.85 -4.40
CA GLY A 229 12.88 4.12 -3.13
C GLY A 229 11.56 3.73 -2.50
N PHE A 230 11.69 3.15 -1.31
CA PHE A 230 10.60 2.72 -0.44
C PHE A 230 10.66 3.50 0.88
N VAL A 231 9.50 3.90 1.39
CA VAL A 231 9.37 4.53 2.71
C VAL A 231 8.34 3.78 3.54
N PHE A 232 8.77 3.25 4.68
CA PHE A 232 7.92 2.57 5.66
C PHE A 232 7.84 3.36 6.97
N LEU A 233 6.80 3.13 7.77
CA LEU A 233 6.79 3.62 9.14
C LEU A 233 7.73 2.79 10.01
N MET A 234 7.67 1.46 9.88
CA MET A 234 8.41 0.50 10.69
C MET A 234 8.97 -0.66 9.85
N GLU A 235 9.94 -1.35 10.42
CA GLU A 235 10.57 -2.53 9.86
C GLU A 235 10.72 -3.61 10.93
N LEU A 236 10.55 -4.87 10.50
CA LEU A 236 10.88 -6.05 11.29
C LEU A 236 12.25 -6.58 10.81
N ASP A 237 13.34 -6.09 11.42
CA ASP A 237 14.71 -6.28 10.92
C ASP A 237 15.08 -7.77 10.82
N PHE A 238 14.61 -8.58 11.77
CA PHE A 238 14.85 -10.03 11.81
C PHE A 238 14.27 -10.80 10.61
N LEU A 239 13.33 -10.20 9.86
CA LEU A 239 12.75 -10.80 8.64
C LEU A 239 13.48 -10.43 7.34
N LYS A 240 14.48 -9.54 7.42
CA LYS A 240 15.38 -9.18 6.31
C LYS A 240 14.66 -8.72 5.04
N GLY A 241 13.52 -8.03 5.19
CA GLY A 241 12.68 -7.61 4.07
C GLY A 241 13.41 -6.75 3.04
N ARG A 242 14.36 -5.91 3.48
CA ARG A 242 15.20 -5.06 2.62
C ARG A 242 15.98 -5.84 1.56
N GLU A 243 16.41 -7.08 1.86
CA GLU A 243 17.23 -7.88 0.95
C GLU A 243 16.49 -8.22 -0.37
N LYS A 244 15.16 -8.10 -0.39
CA LYS A 244 14.32 -8.36 -1.58
C LYS A 244 14.02 -7.12 -2.42
N LEU A 245 14.40 -5.93 -1.96
CA LEU A 245 14.01 -4.67 -2.60
C LEU A 245 15.11 -4.17 -3.53
N ASN A 246 14.71 -3.65 -4.68
CA ASN A 246 15.57 -3.21 -5.77
C ASN A 246 15.89 -1.70 -5.75
N ALA A 247 15.50 -1.00 -4.69
CA ALA A 247 15.69 0.44 -4.51
C ALA A 247 15.96 0.79 -3.04
N PRO A 248 16.50 1.98 -2.73
CA PRO A 248 16.76 2.41 -1.35
C PRO A 248 15.53 2.29 -0.45
N VAL A 249 15.77 1.93 0.82
CA VAL A 249 14.71 1.71 1.82
C VAL A 249 14.92 2.64 3.01
N HIS A 250 13.86 3.37 3.37
CA HIS A 250 13.85 4.31 4.48
C HIS A 250 12.71 3.97 5.44
N THR A 251 12.96 4.09 6.73
CA THR A 251 11.97 3.86 7.79
C THR A 251 11.85 5.10 8.67
N LEU A 252 10.62 5.44 9.08
CA LEU A 252 10.40 6.57 9.97
C LEU A 252 10.88 6.27 11.39
N PHE A 253 10.53 5.09 11.90
CA PHE A 253 10.96 4.60 13.21
C PHE A 253 12.13 3.62 13.07
N SER A 254 12.93 3.51 14.14
CA SER A 254 13.90 2.42 14.29
C SER A 254 13.18 1.07 14.17
N GLY A 255 13.78 0.11 13.47
CA GLY A 255 13.19 -1.22 13.33
C GLY A 255 13.16 -2.01 14.64
N GLN A 256 12.44 -3.12 14.61
CA GLN A 256 12.41 -4.10 15.69
C GLN A 256 13.49 -5.14 15.45
N ASP A 257 14.54 -5.09 16.26
CA ASP A 257 15.70 -5.97 16.15
C ASP A 257 15.40 -7.44 16.51
N GLU A 258 14.36 -7.70 17.32
CA GLU A 258 14.06 -9.01 17.89
C GLU A 258 12.57 -9.36 17.89
N ALA A 259 12.25 -10.65 17.73
CA ALA A 259 10.91 -11.19 17.99
C ALA A 259 10.59 -11.18 19.50
N LEU A 260 9.30 -11.25 19.87
CA LEU A 260 8.90 -11.46 21.27
C LEU A 260 9.57 -12.74 21.77
N ASN A 261 10.51 -12.59 22.70
CA ASN A 261 11.26 -13.65 23.40
C ASN A 261 12.64 -14.06 22.82
N SER A 262 13.45 -13.11 22.33
CA SER A 262 14.90 -13.38 22.17
C SER A 262 15.71 -13.25 23.48
N SER A 263 15.07 -12.84 24.58
CA SER A 263 15.63 -12.92 25.94
C SER A 263 14.93 -14.00 26.76
N LYS A 264 15.51 -15.21 26.75
CA LYS A 264 15.41 -16.19 27.84
C LYS A 264 16.81 -16.60 28.26
#